data_AF-A0A2Z5N4I2-F1
#
_entry.id   AF-A0A2Z5N4I2-F1
#
_cell.length_a   1.000
_cell.length_b   1.000
_cell.length_c   1.000
_cell.angle_alpha   90.00
_cell.angle_beta   90.00
_cell.angle_gamma   90.00
#
_symmetry.space_group_name_H-M   'P 1'
#
loop_
_entity.id
_entity.type
_entity.pdbx_description
1 polymer ?
#
loop_
_entity_poly.entity_id
_entity_poly.type
_entity_poly.pdbx_seq_one_letter_code
_entity_poly.pdbx_strand_id
1 'polypeptide(L)' 'MNDEPGVSLLQWSMLENDGGTRHFVGADERDFTGRVSSEVVTFDRLTLRGQTQSGRIYQLIGLSDFNDFHGEIS' A
#
# COMPACT_ATOMS: atom_id res chain seq x y z
N MET A 1 -20.70 2.34 15.32
CA MET A 1 -19.57 2.81 14.49
C MET A 1 -19.27 1.69 13.53
N ASN A 2 -19.50 1.90 12.23
CA ASN A 2 -19.24 0.86 11.24
C ASN A 2 -17.73 0.80 11.08
N ASP A 3 -17.11 -0.10 11.85
CA ASP A 3 -15.72 -0.49 11.73
C ASP A 3 -15.60 -1.26 10.41
N GLU A 4 -15.71 -0.56 9.28
CA GLU A 4 -15.25 -1.16 8.03
C GLU A 4 -13.77 -1.38 8.23
N PRO A 5 -13.33 -2.64 8.32
CA PRO A 5 -12.02 -2.92 8.84
C PRO A 5 -11.03 -2.45 7.78
N GLY A 6 -10.20 -1.47 8.14
CA GLY A 6 -9.14 -0.96 7.29
C GLY A 6 -8.35 -2.11 6.66
N VAL A 7 -7.78 -1.86 5.48
CA VAL A 7 -7.01 -2.87 4.76
C VAL A 7 -5.56 -2.75 5.18
N SER A 8 -5.03 -3.78 5.82
CA SER A 8 -3.59 -3.89 6.06
C SER A 8 -2.91 -4.49 4.82
N LEU A 9 -1.85 -3.85 4.33
CA LEU A 9 -1.03 -4.38 3.24
C LEU A 9 0.37 -4.71 3.74
N LEU A 10 0.77 -5.96 3.51
CA LEU A 10 2.15 -6.44 3.61
C LEU A 10 2.84 -6.31 2.25
N GLN A 11 4.18 -6.37 2.25
CA GLN A 11 5.00 -6.38 1.02
C GLN A 11 4.51 -5.34 0.01
N TRP A 12 4.41 -4.11 0.52
CA TRP A 12 3.68 -3.07 -0.17
C TRP A 12 4.62 -2.23 -1.02
N SER A 13 4.06 -1.70 -2.11
CA SER A 13 4.68 -0.68 -2.94
C SER A 13 3.64 0.35 -3.35
N MET A 14 4.09 1.56 -3.64
CA MET A 14 3.25 2.60 -4.24
C MET A 14 3.64 2.74 -5.70
N LEU A 15 2.72 2.40 -6.59
CA LEU A 15 2.93 2.46 -8.03
C LEU A 15 2.19 3.65 -8.63
N GLU A 16 2.81 4.34 -9.57
CA GLU A 16 2.18 5.36 -10.40
C GLU A 16 1.85 4.77 -11.76
N ASN A 17 0.66 5.06 -12.29
CA ASN A 17 0.28 4.65 -13.65
C ASN A 17 0.56 5.78 -14.66
N ASP A 18 0.38 5.48 -15.95
CA ASP A 18 0.60 6.43 -17.05
C ASP A 18 -0.31 7.67 -16.99
N GLY A 19 -1.41 7.61 -16.21
CA GLY A 19 -2.30 8.73 -15.94
C GLY A 19 -1.87 9.62 -14.77
N GLY A 20 -0.75 9.31 -14.11
CA GLY A 20 -0.23 10.03 -12.95
C GLY A 20 -0.95 9.72 -11.63
N THR A 21 -1.83 8.71 -11.61
CA THR A 21 -2.50 8.30 -10.37
C THR A 21 -1.66 7.27 -9.63
N ARG A 22 -1.61 7.39 -8.31
CA ARG A 22 -0.83 6.50 -7.43
C ARG A 22 -1.73 5.46 -6.80
N HIS A 23 -1.25 4.23 -6.66
CA HIS A 23 -1.99 3.09 -6.14
C HIS A 23 -1.12 2.31 -5.15
N PHE A 24 -1.72 1.85 -4.04
CA PHE A 24 -1.08 0.87 -3.19
C PHE A 24 -1.23 -0.52 -3.79
N VAL A 25 -0.13 -1.26 -3.80
CA VAL A 25 -0.08 -2.66 -4.24
C VAL A 25 0.62 -3.45 -3.14
N GLY A 26 0.11 -4.64 -2.82
CA GLY A 26 0.72 -5.53 -1.83
C GLY A 26 -0.12 -6.76 -1.55
N ALA A 27 0.23 -7.51 -0.52
CA ALA A 27 -0.56 -8.65 -0.05
C ALA A 27 -1.51 -8.21 1.07
N ASP A 28 -2.77 -8.61 0.99
CA ASP A 28 -3.72 -8.43 2.09
C ASP A 28 -3.26 -9.25 3.30
N GLU A 29 -3.10 -8.62 4.47
CA GLU A 29 -2.63 -9.30 5.69
C GLU A 29 -3.55 -10.47 6.10
N ARG A 30 -4.84 -10.43 5.74
CA ARG A 30 -5.82 -11.41 6.21
C ARG A 30 -5.68 -12.76 5.54
N ASP A 31 -5.40 -12.77 4.25
CA ASP A 31 -5.43 -13.97 3.41
C ASP A 31 -4.24 -14.09 2.44
N PHE A 32 -3.29 -13.14 2.50
CA PHE A 32 -2.11 -13.05 1.65
C PHE A 32 -2.42 -12.95 0.15
N THR A 33 -3.65 -12.58 -0.22
CA THR A 33 -4.00 -12.35 -1.61
C THR A 33 -3.42 -11.05 -2.11
N GLY A 34 -2.97 -11.04 -3.37
CA GLY A 34 -2.51 -9.82 -4.03
C GLY A 34 -3.64 -8.81 -4.17
N ARG A 35 -3.38 -7.57 -3.77
CA ARG A 35 -4.36 -6.48 -3.78
C ARG A 35 -3.76 -5.22 -4.40
N VAL A 36 -4.57 -4.57 -5.23
CA VAL A 36 -4.31 -3.23 -5.79
C VAL A 36 -5.42 -2.31 -5.31
N SER A 37 -5.05 -1.12 -4.83
CA SER A 37 -6.01 -0.12 -4.36
C SER A 37 -6.54 0.77 -5.50
N SER A 38 -7.65 1.46 -5.24
CA SER A 38 -8.02 2.65 -6.01
C SER A 38 -6.99 3.78 -5.80
N GLU A 39 -7.13 4.89 -6.56
CA GLU A 39 -6.22 6.03 -6.48
C GLU A 39 -6.01 6.50 -5.03
N VAL A 40 -4.76 6.71 -4.64
CA VAL A 40 -4.35 7.22 -3.34
C VAL A 40 -4.52 8.74 -3.33
N VAL A 41 -5.48 9.22 -2.54
CA VAL A 41 -5.78 10.65 -2.41
C VAL A 41 -4.98 11.29 -1.26
N THR A 42 -4.71 10.55 -0.19
CA THR A 42 -3.88 11.00 0.93
C THR A 42 -2.96 9.89 1.38
N PHE A 43 -1.71 10.21 1.70
CA PHE A 43 -0.77 9.26 2.27
C PHE A 43 0.14 9.94 3.29
N ASP A 44 0.11 9.42 4.51
CA ASP A 44 1.03 9.80 5.58
C ASP A 44 2.15 8.77 5.69
N ARG A 45 3.37 9.20 5.34
CA ARG A 45 4.58 8.36 5.38
C ARG A 45 5.07 8.08 6.79
N LEU A 46 4.69 8.88 7.79
CA LEU A 46 5.10 8.66 9.18
C LEU A 46 4.28 7.55 9.82
N THR A 47 2.98 7.52 9.55
CA THR A 47 2.06 6.50 10.07
C THR A 47 1.85 5.34 9.10
N LEU A 48 2.42 5.42 7.89
CA LEU A 48 2.22 4.46 6.80
C LEU A 48 0.74 4.22 6.50
N ARG A 49 -0.06 5.28 6.61
CA ARG A 49 -1.52 5.22 6.47
C ARG A 49 -1.97 6.06 5.29
N GLY A 50 -2.82 5.49 4.46
CA GLY A 50 -3.37 6.18 3.29
C GLY A 50 -4.88 6.05 3.17
N GLN A 51 -5.48 7.02 2.50
CA GLN A 51 -6.87 6.95 2.07
C GLN A 51 -6.91 6.94 0.54
N THR A 52 -7.80 6.12 0.00
CA THR A 52 -8.02 6.03 -1.44
C THR A 52 -9.31 6.73 -1.85
N GLN A 53 -9.48 6.97 -3.15
CA GLN A 53 -10.65 7.63 -3.73
C GLN A 53 -11.97 6.94 -3.37
N SER A 54 -11.96 5.62 -3.15
CA SER A 54 -13.14 4.87 -2.69
C SER A 54 -13.48 5.11 -1.21
N GLY A 55 -12.73 5.96 -0.51
CA GLY A 55 -12.85 6.22 0.92
C GLY A 55 -12.16 5.19 1.81
N ARG A 56 -11.55 4.14 1.23
CA ARG A 56 -10.92 3.06 1.99
C ARG A 56 -9.64 3.54 2.64
N ILE A 57 -9.43 3.10 3.87
CA ILE A 57 -8.21 3.33 4.63
C ILE A 57 -7.31 2.12 4.49
N TYR A 58 -6.07 2.37 4.10
CA TYR A 58 -5.01 1.39 4.00
C TYR A 58 -3.96 1.66 5.08
N GLN A 59 -3.58 0.61 5.80
CA GLN A 59 -2.41 0.61 6.68
C GLN A 59 -1.33 -0.22 6.00
N LEU A 60 -0.20 0.40 5.70
CA LEU A 60 0.94 -0.28 5.11
C LEU A 60 1.83 -0.78 6.25
N ILE A 61 2.20 -2.06 6.19
CA ILE A 61 2.91 -2.78 7.25
C ILE A 61 4.30 -3.14 6.76
N GLY A 62 5.31 -2.80 7.55
CA GLY A 62 6.72 -3.02 7.20
C GLY A 62 7.28 -1.98 6.23
N LEU A 63 8.52 -2.20 5.81
CA LEU A 63 9.17 -1.39 4.78
C LEU A 63 8.57 -1.74 3.41
N SER A 64 8.49 -0.74 2.52
CA SER A 64 8.17 -1.02 1.13
C SER A 64 9.27 -1.88 0.49
N ASP A 65 8.90 -2.86 -0.33
CA ASP A 65 9.87 -3.72 -1.03
C ASP A 65 10.84 -2.95 -1.94
N PHE A 66 10.57 -1.67 -2.22
CA PHE A 66 11.46 -0.79 -2.97
C PHE A 66 12.82 -0.55 -2.29
N ASN A 67 13.02 -0.93 -1.02
CA ASN A 67 14.27 -0.65 -0.31
C ASN A 67 15.13 -1.88 0.04
N ASP A 68 14.91 -3.04 -0.58
CA ASP A 68 15.76 -4.23 -0.40
C ASP A 68 16.56 -4.63 -1.66
N PHE A 69 17.01 -3.65 -2.45
CA PHE A 69 18.15 -3.86 -3.34
C PHE A 69 19.45 -3.88 -2.51
N HIS A 70 19.65 -4.93 -1.72
CA HIS A 70 21.01 -5.37 -1.40
C HIS A 70 21.56 -6.06 -2.64
N GLY A 71 22.11 -5.26 -3.55
CA GLY A 71 22.95 -5.77 -4.63
C GLY A 71 24.19 -6.43 -4.03
N GLU A 72 24.15 -7.74 -3.84
CA GLU A 72 25.37 -8.53 -3.74
C GLU A 72 26.09 -8.45 -5.09
N ILE A 73 27.19 -7.71 -5.10
CA ILE A 73 28.22 -7.85 -6.11
C ILE A 73 28.86 -9.22 -5.84
N SER A 74 28.68 -10.17 -6.75
CA SER A 74 29.58 -11.32 -6.89
C SER A 74 29.91 -11.57 -8.35
#